data_AF-A0A257UX76-F1
#
_entry.id   AF-A0A257UX76-F1
#
_cell.length_a   1.000
_cell.length_b   1.000
_cell.length_c   1.000
_cell.angle_alpha   90.00
_cell.angle_beta   90.00
_cell.angle_gamma   90.00
#
_symmetry.space_group_name_H-M   'P 1'
#
loop_
_entity.id
_entity.type
_entity.pdbx_description
1 polymer ?
#
loop_
_entity_poly.entity_id
_entity_poly.type
_entity_poly.pdbx_seq_one_letter_code
_entity_poly.pdbx_strand_id
1 'polypeptide(L)'
;MDGIETATDSLERHQHLKEHPEAHHARRMALLIGILAAALAICEMGEKSAQNDYIAKQITVADTWAFYQAKSIKADIAASQAATLQALASGNNTAIAAMAKSAEAHAAKEISDPAGREGKAQLKQQALRQTEARDHQLERYHFLEIAVGALQIAIVLASVSVVTEIVAFGFTALGLGALAFIGGIAVMALL
;
A
#
# COMPACT_ATOMS: atom_id res chain seq x y z
N MET A 1 -62.64 10.82 -42.50
CA MET A 1 -62.07 9.61 -41.88
C MET A 1 -60.73 10.02 -41.28
N ASP A 2 -60.70 11.08 -40.43
CA ASP A 2 -59.47 11.90 -40.28
C ASP A 2 -58.93 11.92 -38.84
N GLY A 3 -59.70 11.42 -37.86
CA GLY A 3 -59.28 11.43 -36.45
C GLY A 3 -58.27 10.35 -36.09
N ILE A 4 -58.33 9.19 -36.76
CA ILE A 4 -57.41 8.07 -36.50
C ILE A 4 -56.05 8.33 -37.17
N GLU A 5 -56.04 8.91 -38.37
CA GLU A 5 -54.82 9.27 -39.10
C GLU A 5 -53.99 10.34 -38.36
N THR A 6 -54.65 11.34 -37.77
CA THR A 6 -53.99 12.39 -36.96
C THR A 6 -53.43 11.83 -35.64
N ALA A 7 -54.06 10.80 -35.07
CA ALA A 7 -53.60 10.13 -33.85
C ALA A 7 -52.40 9.20 -34.14
N THR A 8 -52.41 8.46 -35.25
CA THR A 8 -51.27 7.66 -35.69
C THR A 8 -50.09 8.55 -36.08
N ASP A 9 -50.33 9.65 -36.78
CA ASP A 9 -49.27 10.56 -37.24
C ASP A 9 -48.66 11.39 -36.07
N SER A 10 -49.42 11.61 -34.99
CA SER A 10 -48.88 12.16 -33.74
C SER A 10 -48.16 11.11 -32.89
N LEU A 11 -48.58 9.84 -32.90
CA LEU A 11 -47.85 8.74 -32.26
C LEU A 11 -46.54 8.41 -33.00
N GLU A 12 -46.54 8.44 -34.33
CA GLU A 12 -45.37 8.26 -35.19
C GLU A 12 -44.37 9.41 -34.99
N ARG A 13 -44.84 10.67 -34.89
CA ARG A 13 -43.99 11.81 -34.49
C ARG A 13 -43.41 11.67 -33.08
N HIS A 14 -44.15 11.12 -32.12
CA HIS A 14 -43.64 10.87 -30.75
C HIS A 14 -42.72 9.65 -30.66
N GLN A 15 -42.86 8.66 -31.55
CA GLN A 15 -41.91 7.54 -31.68
C GLN A 15 -40.60 8.01 -32.32
N HIS A 16 -40.65 8.86 -33.34
CA HIS A 16 -39.47 9.47 -33.95
C HIS A 16 -38.72 10.45 -33.04
N LEU A 17 -39.38 11.06 -32.05
CA LEU A 17 -38.75 11.92 -31.03
C LEU A 17 -38.11 11.16 -29.87
N LYS A 18 -38.34 9.83 -29.74
CA LYS A 18 -37.80 9.02 -28.62
C LYS A 18 -36.56 8.19 -28.96
N GLU A 19 -36.17 8.14 -30.23
CA GLU A 19 -34.95 7.44 -30.68
C GLU A 19 -33.93 8.43 -31.25
N HIS A 20 -33.51 9.39 -30.43
CA HIS A 20 -32.28 10.11 -30.72
C HIS A 20 -31.10 9.14 -30.49
N PRO A 21 -30.24 8.86 -31.50
CA PRO A 21 -29.07 7.99 -31.35
C PRO A 21 -28.13 8.43 -30.20
N GLU A 22 -28.18 9.71 -29.82
CA GLU A 22 -27.47 10.27 -28.66
C GLU A 22 -27.91 9.69 -27.32
N ALA A 23 -29.19 9.32 -27.16
CA ALA A 23 -29.67 8.63 -25.96
C ALA A 23 -29.06 7.22 -25.82
N HIS A 24 -28.74 6.58 -26.95
CA HIS A 24 -28.16 5.24 -26.96
C HIS A 24 -26.67 5.25 -26.58
N HIS A 25 -25.90 6.24 -27.06
CA HIS A 25 -24.49 6.40 -26.69
C HIS A 25 -24.32 6.75 -25.21
N ALA A 26 -25.05 7.76 -24.73
CA ALA A 26 -25.01 8.16 -23.32
C ALA A 26 -25.40 7.01 -22.38
N ARG A 27 -26.43 6.21 -22.73
CA ARG A 27 -26.83 5.04 -21.95
C ARG A 27 -25.76 3.94 -21.91
N ARG A 28 -25.08 3.67 -23.03
CA ARG A 28 -23.95 2.72 -23.09
C ARG A 28 -22.80 3.19 -22.20
N MET A 29 -22.44 4.46 -22.27
CA MET A 29 -21.36 5.03 -21.45
C MET A 29 -21.72 5.07 -19.96
N ALA A 30 -22.97 5.37 -19.61
CA ALA A 30 -23.43 5.30 -18.22
C ALA A 30 -23.30 3.88 -17.63
N LEU A 31 -23.63 2.85 -18.42
CA LEU A 31 -23.41 1.46 -18.02
C LEU A 31 -21.92 1.14 -17.87
N LEU A 32 -21.08 1.60 -18.81
CA LEU A 32 -19.63 1.44 -18.74
C LEU A 32 -19.05 2.07 -17.46
N ILE A 33 -19.45 3.31 -17.13
CA ILE A 33 -19.03 3.99 -15.90
C ILE A 33 -19.43 3.17 -14.67
N GLY A 34 -20.64 2.63 -14.63
CA GLY A 34 -21.09 1.77 -13.52
C GLY A 34 -20.22 0.51 -13.37
N ILE A 35 -19.84 -0.14 -14.48
CA ILE A 35 -18.95 -1.29 -14.46
C ILE A 35 -17.53 -0.91 -14.01
N LEU A 36 -16.99 0.20 -14.54
CA LEU A 36 -15.67 0.70 -14.15
C LEU A 36 -15.63 1.12 -12.67
N ALA A 37 -16.71 1.70 -12.14
CA ALA A 37 -16.83 2.04 -10.73
C ALA A 37 -16.88 0.80 -9.83
N ALA A 38 -17.58 -0.27 -10.26
CA ALA A 38 -17.55 -1.54 -9.54
C ALA A 38 -16.15 -2.17 -9.55
N ALA A 39 -15.46 -2.13 -10.69
CA ALA A 39 -14.06 -2.57 -10.81
C ALA A 39 -13.13 -1.75 -9.91
N LEU A 40 -13.28 -0.43 -9.91
CA LEU A 40 -12.53 0.50 -9.04
C LEU A 40 -12.73 0.15 -7.57
N ALA A 41 -13.97 -0.07 -7.13
CA ALA A 41 -14.26 -0.41 -5.74
C ALA A 41 -13.56 -1.71 -5.30
N ILE A 42 -13.50 -2.72 -6.16
CA ILE A 42 -12.79 -3.98 -5.88
C ILE A 42 -11.28 -3.73 -5.75
N CYS A 43 -10.69 -2.98 -6.70
CA CYS A 43 -9.26 -2.65 -6.66
C CYS A 43 -8.90 -1.79 -5.44
N GLU A 44 -9.71 -0.79 -5.08
CA GLU A 44 -9.51 0.05 -3.89
C GLU A 44 -9.58 -0.76 -2.59
N MET A 45 -10.45 -1.76 -2.50
CA MET A 45 -10.47 -2.67 -1.35
C MET A 45 -9.16 -3.45 -1.23
N GLY A 46 -8.64 -3.96 -2.35
CA GLY A 46 -7.34 -4.63 -2.40
C GLY A 46 -6.19 -3.70 -2.02
N GLU A 47 -6.16 -2.49 -2.59
CA GLU A 47 -5.16 -1.46 -2.31
C GLU A 47 -5.10 -1.12 -0.82
N LYS A 48 -6.25 -0.83 -0.21
CA LYS A 48 -6.35 -0.52 1.23
C LYS A 48 -5.92 -1.69 2.11
N SER A 49 -6.23 -2.92 1.70
CA SER A 49 -5.76 -4.11 2.41
C SER A 49 -4.23 -4.20 2.38
N ALA A 50 -3.62 -4.07 1.20
CA ALA A 50 -2.16 -4.11 1.05
C ALA A 50 -1.48 -2.95 1.80
N GLN A 51 -2.07 -1.76 1.79
CA GLN A 51 -1.59 -0.60 2.54
C GLN A 51 -1.59 -0.88 4.07
N ASN A 52 -2.66 -1.44 4.60
CA ASN A 52 -2.77 -1.79 6.02
C ASN A 52 -1.72 -2.83 6.42
N ASP A 53 -1.54 -3.87 5.60
CA ASP A 53 -0.53 -4.90 5.84
C ASP A 53 0.90 -4.33 5.78
N TYR A 54 1.16 -3.44 4.83
CA TYR A 54 2.43 -2.71 4.75
C TYR A 54 2.67 -1.88 6.01
N ILE A 55 1.69 -1.10 6.48
CA ILE A 55 1.82 -0.28 7.69
C ILE A 55 2.07 -1.17 8.92
N ALA A 56 1.32 -2.27 9.07
CA ALA A 56 1.50 -3.20 10.19
C ALA A 56 2.92 -3.80 10.21
N LYS A 57 3.43 -4.22 9.05
CA LYS A 57 4.82 -4.71 8.91
C LYS A 57 5.84 -3.60 9.16
N GLN A 58 5.60 -2.40 8.68
CA GLN A 58 6.46 -1.24 8.90
C GLN A 58 6.58 -0.90 10.39
N ILE A 59 5.49 -0.97 11.15
CA ILE A 59 5.51 -0.81 12.62
C ILE A 59 6.38 -1.89 13.26
N THR A 60 6.18 -3.16 12.88
CA THR A 60 6.96 -4.29 13.42
C THR A 60 8.47 -4.15 13.13
N VAL A 61 8.82 -3.71 11.92
CA VAL A 61 10.22 -3.42 11.52
C VAL A 61 10.78 -2.27 12.35
N ALA A 62 10.01 -1.19 12.52
CA ALA A 62 10.42 -0.03 13.31
C ALA A 62 10.66 -0.41 14.77
N ASP A 63 9.78 -1.20 15.38
CA ASP A 63 9.92 -1.68 16.76
C ASP A 63 11.18 -2.54 16.93
N THR A 64 11.46 -3.43 15.97
CA THR A 64 12.65 -4.30 16.02
C THR A 64 13.93 -3.47 15.88
N TRP A 65 13.95 -2.47 14.99
CA TRP A 65 15.08 -1.54 14.88
C TRP A 65 15.23 -0.65 16.11
N ALA A 66 14.13 -0.21 16.73
CA ALA A 66 14.15 0.56 17.97
C ALA A 66 14.75 -0.28 19.11
N PHE A 67 14.36 -1.55 19.22
CA PHE A 67 14.92 -2.47 20.22
C PHE A 67 16.42 -2.74 19.98
N TYR A 68 16.83 -2.97 18.74
CA TYR A 68 18.24 -3.08 18.36
C TYR A 68 19.06 -1.83 18.77
N GLN A 69 18.53 -0.64 18.49
CA GLN A 69 19.18 0.63 18.83
C GLN A 69 19.26 0.84 20.34
N ALA A 70 18.17 0.58 21.08
CA ALA A 70 18.14 0.67 22.53
C ALA A 70 19.19 -0.24 23.16
N LYS A 71 19.35 -1.47 22.65
CA LYS A 71 20.37 -2.41 23.12
C LYS A 71 21.79 -1.93 22.82
N SER A 72 22.00 -1.31 21.66
CA SER A 72 23.28 -0.65 21.36
C SER A 72 23.61 0.43 22.38
N ILE A 73 22.67 1.35 22.62
CA ILE A 73 22.87 2.46 23.54
C ILE A 73 23.16 1.97 24.95
N LYS A 74 22.44 0.94 25.44
CA LYS A 74 22.73 0.33 26.75
C LYS A 74 24.13 -0.27 26.82
N ALA A 75 24.55 -0.99 25.78
CA ALA A 75 25.90 -1.53 25.71
C ALA A 75 26.97 -0.44 25.67
N ASP A 76 26.74 0.65 24.92
CA ASP A 76 27.66 1.78 24.80
C ASP A 76 27.79 2.55 26.13
N ILE A 77 26.68 2.73 26.86
CA ILE A 77 26.68 3.34 28.21
C ILE A 77 27.46 2.45 29.18
N ALA A 78 27.21 1.14 29.19
CA ALA A 78 27.92 0.20 30.07
C ALA A 78 29.42 0.14 29.76
N ALA A 79 29.79 0.18 28.47
CA ALA A 79 31.18 0.25 28.03
C ALA A 79 31.86 1.57 28.45
N SER A 80 31.17 2.70 28.30
CA SER A 80 31.66 4.00 28.75
C SER A 80 31.87 4.05 30.26
N GLN A 81 30.98 3.43 31.04
CA GLN A 81 31.11 3.29 32.48
C GLN A 81 32.33 2.44 32.85
N ALA A 82 32.52 1.30 32.17
CA ALA A 82 33.69 0.45 32.36
C ALA A 82 35.00 1.18 32.07
N ALA A 83 35.08 1.91 30.95
CA ALA A 83 36.26 2.70 30.58
C ALA A 83 36.57 3.79 31.62
N THR A 84 35.55 4.47 32.13
CA THR A 84 35.71 5.48 33.19
C THR A 84 36.24 4.84 34.48
N LEU A 85 35.71 3.69 34.89
CA LEU A 85 36.17 2.97 36.07
C LEU A 85 37.61 2.46 35.92
N GLN A 86 37.99 1.97 34.73
CA GLN A 86 39.38 1.58 34.45
C GLN A 86 40.33 2.78 34.55
N ALA A 87 39.96 3.93 33.99
CA ALA A 87 40.77 5.15 34.08
C ALA A 87 40.94 5.62 35.54
N LEU A 88 39.92 5.41 36.38
CA LEU A 88 39.95 5.77 37.80
C LEU A 88 40.67 4.74 38.68
N ALA A 89 40.98 3.55 38.17
CA ALA A 89 41.69 2.49 38.87
C ALA A 89 43.19 2.81 39.03
N SER A 90 43.51 3.87 39.76
CA SER A 90 44.88 4.20 40.19
C SER A 90 45.28 3.34 41.39
N GLY A 91 46.50 2.80 41.39
CA GLY A 91 47.15 2.26 42.61
C GLY A 91 46.56 0.98 43.21
N ASN A 92 46.38 -0.09 42.44
CA ASN A 92 45.96 -1.43 42.92
C ASN A 92 44.62 -1.47 43.68
N ASN A 93 43.70 -0.52 43.43
CA ASN A 93 42.37 -0.58 44.00
C ASN A 93 41.53 -1.70 43.34
N THR A 94 41.63 -2.91 43.89
CA THR A 94 41.02 -4.14 43.37
C THR A 94 39.49 -4.06 43.30
N ALA A 95 38.85 -3.23 44.13
CA ALA A 95 37.41 -2.99 44.10
C ALA A 95 36.96 -2.26 42.83
N ILE A 96 37.68 -1.20 42.41
CA ILE A 96 37.35 -0.45 41.19
C ILE A 96 37.61 -1.32 39.95
N ALA A 97 38.68 -2.13 39.96
CA ALA A 97 38.95 -3.08 38.89
C ALA A 97 37.85 -4.15 38.75
N ALA A 98 37.29 -4.65 39.87
CA ALA A 98 36.17 -5.58 39.86
C ALA A 98 34.88 -4.93 39.32
N MET A 99 34.61 -3.67 39.68
CA MET A 99 33.47 -2.91 39.15
C MET A 99 33.59 -2.68 37.63
N ALA A 100 34.79 -2.34 37.14
CA ALA A 100 35.04 -2.19 35.71
C ALA A 100 34.77 -3.50 34.94
N LYS A 101 35.28 -4.63 35.43
CA LYS A 101 35.05 -5.95 34.82
C LYS A 101 33.57 -6.36 34.83
N SER A 102 32.84 -6.00 35.88
CA SER A 102 31.39 -6.21 35.94
C SER A 102 30.64 -5.39 34.90
N ALA A 103 31.02 -4.12 34.71
CA ALA A 103 30.45 -3.24 33.69
C ALA A 103 30.74 -3.74 32.26
N GLU A 104 31.95 -4.25 31.98
CA GLU A 104 32.28 -4.91 30.71
C GLU A 104 31.43 -6.17 30.47
N ALA A 105 31.27 -7.02 31.49
CA ALA A 105 30.44 -8.21 31.39
C ALA A 105 28.96 -7.86 31.15
N HIS A 106 28.49 -6.75 31.74
CA HIS A 106 27.15 -6.22 31.49
C HIS A 106 26.99 -5.75 30.04
N ALA A 107 27.95 -4.97 29.51
CA ALA A 107 27.95 -4.55 28.11
C ALA A 107 27.94 -5.73 27.14
N ALA A 108 28.75 -6.76 27.41
CA ALA A 108 28.80 -7.98 26.60
C ALA A 108 27.48 -8.76 26.61
N LYS A 109 26.77 -8.80 27.75
CA LYS A 109 25.46 -9.45 27.90
C LYS A 109 24.36 -8.73 27.12
N GLU A 110 24.40 -7.40 27.05
CA GLU A 110 23.47 -6.64 26.22
C GLU A 110 23.67 -6.98 24.73
N ILE A 111 24.92 -7.14 24.27
CA ILE A 111 25.23 -7.44 22.86
C ILE A 111 24.92 -8.90 22.50
N SER A 112 25.38 -9.84 23.33
CA SER A 112 25.24 -11.27 23.14
C SER A 112 24.25 -11.78 24.18
N ASP A 113 23.02 -12.07 23.74
CA ASP A 113 22.08 -12.86 24.52
C ASP A 113 22.16 -14.32 24.05
N PRO A 114 22.82 -15.22 24.81
CA PRO A 114 22.94 -16.62 24.43
C PRO A 114 21.68 -17.44 24.80
N ALA A 115 20.79 -16.89 25.64
CA ALA A 115 19.64 -17.59 26.21
C ALA A 115 18.31 -17.10 25.60
N GLY A 116 18.19 -15.80 25.36
CA GLY A 116 17.10 -15.19 24.60
C GLY A 116 17.51 -15.01 23.14
N ARG A 117 16.56 -15.19 22.20
CA ARG A 117 16.78 -15.04 20.74
C ARG A 117 16.91 -13.58 20.31
N GLU A 118 17.42 -12.73 21.20
CA GLU A 118 17.46 -11.27 21.12
C GLU A 118 18.89 -10.73 21.08
N GLY A 119 19.86 -11.54 20.63
CA GLY A 119 21.22 -11.07 20.38
C GLY A 119 21.23 -9.96 19.31
N LYS A 120 22.15 -8.99 19.42
CA LYS A 120 22.19 -7.82 18.52
C LYS A 120 22.26 -8.22 17.03
N ALA A 121 23.04 -9.26 16.72
CA ALA A 121 23.14 -9.82 15.37
C ALA A 121 21.84 -10.51 14.90
N GLN A 122 21.15 -11.21 15.80
CA GLN A 122 19.89 -11.89 15.52
C GLN A 122 18.77 -10.87 15.29
N LEU A 123 18.70 -9.82 16.10
CA LEU A 123 17.77 -8.70 15.94
C LEU A 123 17.99 -7.97 14.62
N LYS A 124 19.25 -7.71 14.24
CA LYS A 124 19.57 -7.12 12.93
C LYS A 124 19.08 -8.02 11.79
N GLN A 125 19.36 -9.33 11.86
CA GLN A 125 18.90 -10.28 10.83
C GLN A 125 17.37 -10.42 10.80
N GLN A 126 16.72 -10.33 11.96
CA GLN A 126 15.26 -10.33 12.06
C GLN A 126 14.67 -9.07 11.43
N ALA A 127 15.20 -7.90 11.77
CA ALA A 127 14.77 -6.63 11.20
C ALA A 127 14.92 -6.61 9.67
N LEU A 128 16.04 -7.13 9.14
CA LEU A 128 16.26 -7.26 7.69
C LEU A 128 15.23 -8.19 7.03
N ARG A 129 14.95 -9.36 7.62
CA ARG A 129 13.93 -10.29 7.10
C ARG A 129 12.52 -9.68 7.14
N GLN A 130 12.18 -8.96 8.20
CA GLN A 130 10.90 -8.25 8.30
C GLN A 130 10.83 -7.10 7.29
N THR A 131 11.95 -6.43 7.00
CA THR A 131 12.04 -5.36 5.99
C THR A 131 11.75 -5.92 4.60
N GLU A 132 12.34 -7.06 4.25
CA GLU A 132 12.06 -7.74 2.98
C GLU A 132 10.57 -8.15 2.87
N ALA A 133 10.00 -8.71 3.94
CA ALA A 133 8.59 -9.07 3.97
C ALA A 133 7.64 -7.85 3.88
N ARG A 134 8.07 -6.69 4.39
CA ARG A 134 7.38 -5.40 4.25
C ARG A 134 7.45 -4.90 2.81
N ASP A 135 8.63 -4.95 2.19
CA ASP A 135 8.87 -4.43 0.84
C ASP A 135 8.03 -5.17 -0.19
N HIS A 136 7.80 -6.48 0.01
CA HIS A 136 6.87 -7.24 -0.81
C HIS A 136 5.42 -6.69 -0.74
N GLN A 137 4.95 -6.27 0.43
CA GLN A 137 3.62 -5.63 0.52
C GLN A 137 3.60 -4.21 -0.05
N LEU A 138 4.72 -3.50 0.02
CA LEU A 138 4.85 -2.18 -0.58
C LEU A 138 4.71 -2.25 -2.11
N GLU A 139 5.29 -3.27 -2.73
CA GLU A 139 5.19 -3.52 -4.17
C GLU A 139 3.74 -3.81 -4.59
N ARG A 140 3.04 -4.71 -3.87
CA ARG A 140 1.62 -4.97 -4.07
C ARG A 140 0.78 -3.70 -4.01
N TYR A 141 1.00 -2.91 -2.97
CA TYR A 141 0.30 -1.65 -2.75
C TYR A 141 0.53 -0.68 -3.93
N HIS A 142 1.78 -0.48 -4.37
CA HIS A 142 2.10 0.41 -5.50
C HIS A 142 1.39 0.00 -6.79
N PHE A 143 1.39 -1.29 -7.13
CA PHE A 143 0.73 -1.74 -8.36
C PHE A 143 -0.80 -1.59 -8.30
N LEU A 144 -1.40 -1.78 -7.12
CA LEU A 144 -2.84 -1.56 -6.94
C LEU A 144 -3.20 -0.07 -7.00
N GLU A 145 -2.37 0.81 -6.43
CA GLU A 145 -2.53 2.26 -6.54
C GLU A 145 -2.52 2.73 -8.00
N ILE A 146 -1.61 2.17 -8.82
CA ILE A 146 -1.58 2.43 -10.27
C ILE A 146 -2.87 1.94 -10.96
N ALA A 147 -3.35 0.73 -10.62
CA ALA A 147 -4.57 0.18 -11.19
C ALA A 147 -5.80 1.03 -10.84
N VAL A 148 -5.93 1.45 -9.57
CA VAL A 148 -6.98 2.33 -9.07
C VAL A 148 -6.93 3.68 -9.78
N GLY A 149 -5.75 4.31 -9.87
CA GLY A 149 -5.58 5.57 -10.60
C GLY A 149 -5.95 5.46 -12.08
N ALA A 150 -5.56 4.37 -12.75
CA ALA A 150 -5.92 4.13 -14.15
C ALA A 150 -7.44 3.92 -14.35
N LEU A 151 -8.12 3.24 -13.42
CA LEU A 151 -9.57 3.09 -13.42
C LEU A 151 -10.29 4.43 -13.23
N GLN A 152 -9.80 5.30 -12.34
CA GLN A 152 -10.34 6.65 -12.16
C GLN A 152 -10.20 7.47 -13.46
N ILE A 153 -9.05 7.41 -14.13
CA ILE A 153 -8.85 8.07 -15.43
C ILE A 153 -9.81 7.49 -16.48
N ALA A 154 -10.00 6.17 -16.52
CA ALA A 154 -10.95 5.55 -17.44
C ALA A 154 -12.40 6.05 -17.21
N ILE A 155 -12.83 6.21 -15.96
CA ILE A 155 -14.15 6.77 -15.62
C ILE A 155 -14.28 8.22 -16.09
N VAL A 156 -13.23 9.04 -15.90
CA VAL A 156 -13.20 10.42 -16.40
C VAL A 156 -13.31 10.45 -17.93
N LEU A 157 -12.54 9.61 -18.64
CA LEU A 157 -12.60 9.52 -20.11
C LEU A 157 -13.96 9.07 -20.62
N ALA A 158 -14.60 8.09 -19.95
CA ALA A 158 -15.96 7.69 -20.27
C ALA A 158 -16.95 8.85 -20.06
N SER A 159 -16.78 9.63 -19.00
CA SER A 159 -17.60 10.83 -18.73
C SER A 159 -17.40 11.92 -19.79
N VAL A 160 -16.16 12.16 -20.21
CA VAL A 160 -15.84 13.08 -21.33
C VAL A 160 -16.45 12.59 -22.64
N SER A 161 -16.47 11.29 -22.89
CA SER A 161 -17.14 10.70 -24.07
C SER A 161 -18.65 10.95 -24.11
N VAL A 162 -19.30 11.05 -22.95
CA VAL A 162 -20.72 11.43 -22.84
C VAL A 162 -20.90 12.90 -23.18
N VAL A 163 -20.07 13.80 -22.62
CA VAL A 163 -20.22 15.26 -22.79
C VAL A 163 -19.85 15.72 -24.20
N THR A 164 -18.81 15.13 -24.79
CA THR A 164 -18.30 15.51 -26.11
C THR A 164 -18.92 14.73 -27.26
N GLU A 165 -19.67 13.67 -26.94
CA GLU A 165 -20.26 12.72 -27.91
C GLU A 165 -19.22 12.03 -28.81
N ILE A 166 -17.92 12.15 -28.49
CA ILE A 166 -16.84 11.51 -29.21
C ILE A 166 -16.67 10.07 -28.69
N VAL A 167 -17.02 9.09 -29.53
CA VAL A 167 -16.98 7.65 -29.21
C VAL A 167 -15.54 7.15 -28.96
N ALA A 168 -14.53 7.79 -29.55
CA ALA A 168 -13.13 7.41 -29.37
C ALA A 168 -12.71 7.42 -27.89
N PHE A 169 -13.17 8.40 -27.10
CA PHE A 169 -12.91 8.45 -25.66
C PHE A 169 -13.51 7.25 -24.91
N GLY A 170 -14.71 6.80 -25.31
CA GLY A 170 -15.36 5.61 -24.74
C GLY A 170 -14.55 4.33 -24.99
N PHE A 171 -13.98 4.16 -26.18
CA PHE A 171 -13.09 3.03 -26.46
C PHE A 171 -11.78 3.11 -25.67
N THR A 172 -11.18 4.29 -25.53
CA THR A 172 -9.98 4.46 -24.70
C THR A 172 -10.26 4.17 -23.23
N ALA A 173 -11.41 4.61 -22.72
CA ALA A 173 -11.85 4.32 -21.36
C ALA A 173 -12.04 2.81 -21.14
N LEU A 174 -12.71 2.14 -22.06
CA LEU A 174 -12.91 0.69 -21.99
C LEU A 174 -11.57 -0.06 -22.01
N GLY A 175 -10.67 0.29 -22.94
CA GLY A 175 -9.35 -0.35 -23.07
C GLY A 175 -8.48 -0.15 -21.83
N LEU A 176 -8.35 1.11 -21.38
CA LEU A 176 -7.58 1.44 -20.18
C LEU A 176 -8.18 0.77 -18.93
N GLY A 177 -9.50 0.87 -18.76
CA GLY A 177 -10.19 0.29 -17.61
C GLY A 177 -10.10 -1.23 -17.55
N ALA A 178 -10.23 -1.91 -18.69
CA ALA A 178 -10.07 -3.36 -18.76
C ALA A 178 -8.64 -3.79 -18.40
N LEU A 179 -7.63 -3.12 -18.96
CA LEU A 179 -6.22 -3.40 -18.66
C LEU A 179 -5.90 -3.16 -17.17
N ALA A 180 -6.36 -2.04 -16.62
CA ALA A 180 -6.18 -1.70 -15.23
C ALA A 180 -6.85 -2.71 -14.30
N PHE A 181 -8.09 -3.10 -14.59
CA PHE A 181 -8.81 -4.09 -13.78
C PHE A 181 -8.14 -5.47 -13.84
N ILE A 182 -7.76 -5.95 -15.02
CA ILE A 182 -7.06 -7.24 -15.16
C ILE A 182 -5.72 -7.21 -14.42
N GLY A 183 -4.97 -6.12 -14.55
CA GLY A 183 -3.72 -5.90 -13.82
C GLY A 183 -3.95 -5.92 -12.30
N GLY A 184 -4.96 -5.22 -11.80
CA GLY A 184 -5.32 -5.21 -10.39
C GLY A 184 -5.71 -6.60 -9.86
N ILE A 185 -6.51 -7.36 -10.60
CA ILE A 185 -6.85 -8.75 -10.25
C ILE A 185 -5.59 -9.64 -10.24
N ALA A 186 -4.71 -9.51 -11.23
CA ALA A 186 -3.48 -10.28 -11.29
C ALA A 186 -2.56 -9.99 -10.10
N VAL A 187 -2.42 -8.71 -9.70
CA VAL A 187 -1.66 -8.31 -8.52
C VAL A 187 -2.26 -8.90 -7.25
N MET A 188 -3.59 -8.86 -7.08
CA MET A 188 -4.24 -9.47 -5.92
C MET A 188 -4.08 -10.99 -5.86
N ALA A 189 -3.98 -11.67 -7.00
CA ALA A 189 -3.90 -13.12 -7.08
C ALA A 189 -2.47 -13.68 -7.00
N LEU A 190 -1.46 -12.93 -7.49
CA LEU A 190 -0.10 -13.46 -7.73
C LEU A 190 0.97 -12.86 -6.82
N LEU A 191 0.80 -11.61 -6.41
CA LEU A 191 1.66 -10.95 -5.42
C LEU A 191 0.94 -11.04 -4.09
#